data_AF-A0A957EC33-F1
#
_entry.id   AF-A0A957EC33-F1
#
_cell.length_a   1.000
_cell.length_b   1.000
_cell.length_c   1.000
_cell.angle_alpha   90.00
_cell.angle_beta   90.00
_cell.angle_gamma   90.00
#
_symmetry.space_group_name_H-M   'P 1'
#
loop_
_entity.id
_entity.type
_entity.pdbx_description
1 polymer ?
#
loop_
_entity_poly.entity_id
_entity_poly.type
_entity_poly.pdbx_seq_one_letter_code
_entity_poly.pdbx_strand_id
1 'polypeptide(L)'
;MTKKLIPFWAITFGLTWGIATLLILFPDQIATLFGELTVSNPLFILAVYSPGIAAVLLIWQTYGFKSLGSFLKRLTLWRAPVWAWLFIILGVPAVMYLGAALKGSAGEPLPYSPWYQVLPALALALFLGPIEEFGWRGFALPLLQRKFSPFWAGLILGVIWMVWHIPAFLIGG
;
A
#
# COMPACT_ATOMS: atom_id res chain seq x y z
N MET A 1 -5.82 -20.00 12.55
CA MET A 1 -5.01 -18.90 11.97
C MET A 1 -5.82 -17.75 11.36
N THR A 2 -7.03 -18.00 10.84
CA THR A 2 -7.97 -16.96 10.37
C THR A 2 -8.48 -16.02 11.47
N LYS A 3 -8.35 -16.40 12.75
CA LYS A 3 -8.62 -15.55 13.92
C LYS A 3 -7.74 -14.29 14.00
N LYS A 4 -6.70 -14.16 13.16
CA LYS A 4 -5.78 -13.01 13.17
C LYS A 4 -6.12 -11.94 12.12
N LEU A 5 -7.12 -12.16 11.27
CA LEU A 5 -7.59 -11.12 10.34
C LEU A 5 -8.28 -9.97 11.06
N ILE A 6 -9.11 -10.25 12.07
CA ILE A 6 -9.80 -9.21 12.85
C ILE A 6 -8.81 -8.25 13.53
N PRO A 7 -7.83 -8.71 14.34
CA PRO A 7 -6.88 -7.78 14.96
C PRO A 7 -5.99 -7.09 13.92
N PHE A 8 -5.72 -7.73 12.78
CA PHE A 8 -5.02 -7.08 11.67
C PHE A 8 -5.82 -5.88 11.14
N TRP A 9 -7.10 -6.08 10.82
CA TRP A 9 -8.00 -5.01 10.39
C TRP A 9 -8.14 -3.93 11.44
N ALA A 10 -8.29 -4.28 12.72
CA ALA A 10 -8.42 -3.30 13.80
C ALA A 10 -7.20 -2.39 13.90
N ILE A 11 -5.98 -2.93 13.81
CA ILE A 11 -4.75 -2.13 13.88
C ILE A 11 -4.57 -1.30 12.60
N THR A 12 -4.73 -1.92 11.43
CA THR A 12 -4.58 -1.24 10.13
C THR A 12 -5.56 -0.08 9.98
N PHE A 13 -6.85 -0.32 10.18
CA PHE A 13 -7.87 0.72 10.08
C PHE A 13 -7.78 1.70 11.24
N GLY A 14 -7.52 1.24 12.47
CA GLY A 14 -7.38 2.11 13.64
C GLY A 14 -6.26 3.13 13.48
N LEU A 15 -5.11 2.71 12.94
CA LEU A 15 -4.00 3.62 12.64
C LEU A 15 -4.36 4.56 11.49
N THR A 16 -4.77 4.05 10.33
CA THR A 16 -5.02 4.90 9.15
C THR A 16 -6.18 5.86 9.35
N TRP A 17 -7.34 5.35 9.77
CA TRP A 17 -8.53 6.18 9.97
C TRP A 17 -8.41 7.07 11.21
N GLY A 18 -7.72 6.61 12.25
CA GLY A 18 -7.43 7.42 13.44
C GLY A 18 -6.53 8.60 13.10
N ILE A 19 -5.42 8.35 12.40
CA ILE A 19 -4.52 9.42 11.91
C ILE A 19 -5.27 10.34 10.97
N ALA A 20 -6.01 9.80 10.01
CA ALA A 20 -6.80 10.62 9.08
C ALA A 20 -7.82 11.51 9.79
N THR A 21 -8.48 11.00 10.83
CA THR A 21 -9.39 11.81 11.66
C THR A 21 -8.65 12.97 12.31
N LEU A 22 -7.43 12.75 12.83
CA LEU A 22 -6.62 13.84 13.39
C LEU A 22 -6.21 14.86 12.32
N LEU A 23 -5.84 14.40 11.12
CA LEU A 23 -5.47 15.25 9.99
C LEU A 23 -6.64 16.13 9.52
N ILE A 24 -7.86 15.58 9.52
CA ILE A 24 -9.09 16.30 9.11
C ILE A 24 -9.55 17.28 10.18
N LEU A 25 -9.50 16.90 11.46
CA LEU A 25 -10.04 17.70 12.55
C LEU A 25 -9.07 18.78 13.06
N PHE A 26 -7.76 18.56 12.91
CA PHE A 26 -6.71 19.44 13.46
C PHE A 26 -5.62 19.80 12.43
N PRO A 27 -5.97 20.26 11.21
CA PRO A 27 -5.01 20.46 10.13
C PRO A 27 -3.90 21.47 10.51
N ASP A 28 -4.25 22.60 11.11
CA ASP A 28 -3.28 23.66 11.47
C ASP A 28 -2.30 23.20 12.57
N GLN A 29 -2.81 22.47 13.57
CA GLN A 29 -1.99 21.95 14.66
C GLN A 29 -1.03 20.88 14.15
N ILE A 30 -1.51 20.00 13.26
CA ILE A 30 -0.64 19.00 12.63
C ILE A 30 0.39 19.66 11.73
N ALA A 31 0.00 20.63 10.90
CA ALA A 31 0.92 21.36 10.03
C ALA A 31 2.04 22.04 10.83
N THR A 32 1.70 22.60 11.99
CA THR A 32 2.66 23.25 12.89
C THR A 32 3.64 22.24 13.53
N LEU A 33 3.16 21.06 13.92
CA LEU A 33 3.96 20.06 14.66
C LEU A 33 4.75 19.11 13.76
N PHE A 34 4.16 18.71 12.62
CA PHE A 34 4.66 17.64 11.75
C PHE A 34 4.92 18.11 10.31
N GLY A 35 4.67 19.39 10.02
CA GLY A 35 4.79 19.98 8.69
C GLY A 35 3.55 19.78 7.82
N GLU A 36 3.55 20.48 6.69
CA GLU A 36 2.51 20.42 5.66
C GLU A 36 2.14 18.97 5.28
N LEU A 37 0.87 18.78 4.92
CA LEU A 37 0.31 17.50 4.50
C LEU A 37 0.83 17.12 3.11
N THR A 38 1.99 16.47 3.11
CA THR A 38 2.70 15.99 1.92
C THR A 38 3.01 14.51 2.07
N VAL A 39 3.45 13.87 0.98
CA VAL A 39 3.90 12.47 0.98
C VAL A 39 5.08 12.20 1.93
N SER A 40 5.80 13.24 2.35
CA SER A 40 6.87 13.20 3.33
C SER A 40 6.41 13.41 4.77
N ASN A 41 5.14 13.77 4.99
CA ASN A 41 4.61 13.98 6.33
C ASN A 41 4.66 12.67 7.14
N PRO A 42 5.22 12.67 8.36
CA PRO A 42 5.42 11.44 9.13
C PRO A 42 4.10 10.74 9.49
N LEU A 43 3.01 11.49 9.72
CA LEU A 43 1.70 10.91 9.98
C LEU A 43 1.10 10.30 8.72
N PHE A 44 1.30 10.91 7.56
CA PHE A 44 0.92 10.33 6.28
C PHE A 44 1.66 9.00 6.03
N ILE A 45 2.99 8.98 6.20
CA ILE A 45 3.80 7.76 6.06
C ILE A 45 3.32 6.68 7.04
N LEU A 46 3.05 7.04 8.30
CA LEU A 46 2.56 6.10 9.31
C LEU A 46 1.19 5.52 8.95
N ALA A 47 0.30 6.35 8.38
CA ALA A 47 -1.00 5.92 7.90
C ALA A 47 -0.87 4.93 6.73
N VAL A 48 0.02 5.19 5.77
CA VAL A 48 0.32 4.28 4.63
C VAL A 48 0.95 2.96 5.11
N TYR A 49 1.82 3.02 6.11
CA TYR A 49 2.53 1.84 6.63
C TYR A 49 1.70 0.96 7.57
N SER A 50 0.50 1.38 7.95
CA SER A 50 -0.32 0.69 8.93
C SER A 50 -0.59 -0.81 8.66
N PRO A 51 -0.85 -1.29 7.42
CA PRO A 51 -0.97 -2.73 7.16
C PRO A 51 0.37 -3.46 7.33
N GLY A 52 1.49 -2.87 6.94
CA GLY A 52 2.81 -3.44 7.19
C GLY A 52 3.14 -3.57 8.67
N ILE A 53 2.89 -2.49 9.43
CA ILE A 53 3.04 -2.44 10.89
C ILE A 53 2.17 -3.48 11.57
N ALA A 54 0.88 -3.57 11.21
CA ALA A 54 -0.04 -4.54 11.78
C ALA A 54 0.43 -5.99 11.55
N ALA A 55 0.92 -6.31 10.36
CA ALA A 55 1.44 -7.65 10.06
C ALA A 55 2.68 -7.97 10.88
N VAL A 56 3.66 -7.05 10.92
CA VAL A 56 4.91 -7.23 11.67
C VAL A 56 4.63 -7.42 13.16
N LEU A 57 3.80 -6.56 13.76
CA LEU A 57 3.44 -6.62 15.17
C LEU A 57 2.74 -7.95 15.51
N LEU A 58 1.74 -8.35 14.72
CA LEU A 58 0.98 -9.57 14.99
C LEU A 58 1.83 -10.83 14.82
N ILE A 59 2.72 -10.86 13.83
CA ILE A 59 3.64 -11.99 13.63
C ILE A 59 4.62 -12.07 14.79
N TRP A 60 5.22 -10.94 15.16
CA TRP A 60 6.19 -10.88 16.25
C TRP A 60 5.56 -11.32 17.58
N GLN A 61 4.42 -10.76 17.95
CA GLN A 61 3.74 -11.07 19.21
C GLN A 61 3.19 -12.49 19.27
N THR A 62 2.77 -13.06 18.14
CA THR A 62 2.15 -14.39 18.13
C THR A 62 3.17 -15.52 17.93
N TYR A 63 4.23 -15.28 17.15
CA TYR A 63 5.12 -16.35 16.66
C TYR A 63 6.62 -16.04 16.88
N GLY A 64 6.96 -14.90 17.49
CA GLY A 64 8.32 -14.52 17.85
C GLY A 64 9.20 -14.05 16.68
N PHE A 65 10.41 -13.59 17.01
CA PHE A 65 11.37 -13.01 16.06
C PHE A 65 11.81 -13.98 14.94
N LYS A 66 11.95 -15.28 15.24
CA LYS A 66 12.33 -16.28 14.23
C LYS A 66 11.30 -16.33 13.08
N SER A 67 10.01 -16.28 13.42
CA SER A 67 8.92 -16.29 12.44
C SER A 67 8.83 -14.99 11.65
N LEU A 68 9.13 -13.85 12.30
CA LEU A 68 9.26 -12.57 11.60
C LEU A 68 10.40 -12.60 10.58
N GLY A 69 11.55 -13.17 10.93
CA GLY A 69 12.65 -13.39 10.00
C GLY A 69 12.24 -14.22 8.78
N SER A 70 11.53 -15.34 9.00
CA SER A 70 10.98 -16.15 7.91
C SER A 70 9.95 -15.41 7.05
N PHE A 71 9.14 -14.53 7.65
CA PHE A 71 8.20 -13.67 6.94
C PHE A 71 8.93 -12.72 5.99
N LEU A 72 9.96 -12.02 6.49
CA LEU A 72 10.75 -11.04 5.73
C LEU A 72 11.61 -11.71 4.65
N LYS A 73 12.09 -12.95 4.87
CA LYS A 73 12.81 -13.71 3.84
C LYS A 73 12.00 -13.91 2.56
N ARG A 74 10.67 -13.79 2.59
CA ARG A 74 9.85 -13.88 1.38
C ARG A 74 10.07 -12.72 0.41
N LEU A 75 10.69 -11.62 0.85
CA LEU A 75 11.14 -10.53 -0.01
C LEU A 75 12.23 -10.95 -1.01
N THR A 76 12.97 -12.02 -0.71
CA THR A 76 14.00 -12.52 -1.63
C THR A 76 13.41 -13.45 -2.71
N LEU A 77 12.10 -13.66 -2.72
CA LEU A 77 11.41 -14.42 -3.77
C LEU A 77 11.21 -13.54 -5.01
N TRP A 78 12.23 -13.48 -5.86
CA TRP A 78 12.19 -12.70 -7.11
C TRP A 78 11.96 -13.57 -8.36
N ARG A 79 12.02 -14.90 -8.24
CA ARG A 79 11.85 -15.80 -9.38
C ARG A 79 10.38 -15.85 -9.78
N ALA A 80 10.09 -15.31 -10.96
CA ALA A 80 8.79 -15.35 -11.61
C ALA A 80 8.95 -15.81 -13.06
N PRO A 81 7.94 -16.45 -13.67
CA PRO A 81 7.99 -16.80 -15.09
C PRO A 81 8.11 -15.55 -15.95
N VAL A 82 8.77 -15.66 -17.11
CA VAL A 82 9.07 -14.52 -18.00
C VAL A 82 7.81 -13.73 -18.37
N TRP A 83 6.67 -14.39 -18.58
CA TRP A 83 5.41 -13.72 -18.90
C TRP A 83 4.95 -12.76 -17.81
N ALA A 84 5.23 -13.05 -16.53
CA ALA A 84 4.85 -12.16 -15.42
C ALA A 84 5.69 -10.88 -15.44
N TRP A 85 6.99 -11.01 -15.76
CA TRP A 85 7.86 -9.86 -15.99
C TRP A 85 7.43 -9.04 -17.20
N LEU A 86 7.09 -9.69 -18.31
CA LEU A 86 6.56 -9.01 -19.50
C LEU A 86 5.25 -8.28 -19.18
N PHE A 87 4.37 -8.88 -18.38
CA PHE A 87 3.14 -8.23 -17.96
C PHE A 87 3.40 -6.98 -17.09
N ILE A 88 4.36 -7.03 -16.16
CA ILE A 88 4.72 -5.88 -15.33
C ILE A 88 5.36 -4.76 -16.18
N ILE A 89 6.29 -5.11 -17.09
CA ILE A 89 7.06 -4.13 -17.86
C ILE A 89 6.26 -3.55 -19.04
N LEU A 90 5.43 -4.35 -19.69
CA LEU A 90 4.68 -3.94 -20.90
C LEU A 90 3.18 -3.85 -20.64
N GLY A 91 2.61 -4.85 -19.97
CA GLY A 91 1.16 -4.92 -19.72
C GLY A 91 0.66 -3.77 -18.84
N VAL A 92 1.31 -3.51 -17.70
CA VAL A 92 0.90 -2.43 -16.79
C VAL A 92 0.99 -1.05 -17.47
N PRO A 93 2.10 -0.65 -18.13
CA PRO A 93 2.13 0.59 -18.89
C PRO A 93 1.11 0.64 -20.03
N ALA A 94 0.89 -0.47 -20.76
CA ALA A 94 -0.09 -0.50 -21.84
C ALA A 94 -1.52 -0.24 -21.33
N VAL A 95 -1.91 -0.81 -20.19
CA VAL A 95 -3.21 -0.55 -19.56
C VAL A 95 -3.33 0.93 -19.12
N MET A 96 -2.26 1.50 -18.56
CA MET A 96 -2.23 2.91 -18.15
C MET A 96 -2.37 3.86 -19.37
N TYR A 97 -1.61 3.60 -20.45
CA TYR A 97 -1.68 4.38 -21.69
C TYR A 97 -3.01 4.21 -22.41
N LEU A 98 -3.60 3.01 -22.40
CA LEU A 98 -4.94 2.79 -22.92
C LEU A 98 -5.96 3.63 -22.15
N GLY A 99 -5.87 3.68 -20.81
CA GLY A 99 -6.70 4.56 -19.99
C GLY A 99 -6.54 6.04 -20.36
N ALA A 100 -5.30 6.50 -20.54
CA ALA A 100 -5.02 7.88 -20.98
C ALA A 100 -5.57 8.17 -22.38
N ALA A 101 -5.47 7.20 -23.32
CA ALA A 101 -5.99 7.34 -24.68
C ALA A 101 -7.52 7.43 -24.68
N LEU A 102 -8.19 6.58 -23.88
CA LEU A 102 -9.65 6.63 -23.71
C LEU A 102 -10.12 7.94 -23.07
N LYS A 103 -9.28 8.55 -22.21
CA LYS A 103 -9.53 9.88 -21.63
C LYS A 103 -9.20 11.03 -22.58
N GLY A 104 -8.53 10.76 -23.71
CA GLY A 104 -8.05 11.78 -24.65
C GLY A 104 -6.77 12.50 -24.22
N SER A 105 -6.09 12.03 -23.17
CA SER A 105 -4.89 12.66 -22.60
C SER A 105 -3.58 11.96 -22.99
N ALA A 106 -3.61 10.98 -23.90
CA ALA A 106 -2.42 10.21 -24.28
C ALA A 106 -1.31 11.04 -24.96
N GLY A 107 -1.64 12.19 -25.53
CA GLY A 107 -0.68 13.12 -26.14
C GLY A 107 -0.11 14.15 -25.17
N GLU A 108 -0.56 14.19 -23.92
CA GLU A 108 -0.04 15.13 -22.93
C GLU A 108 1.42 14.77 -22.58
N PRO A 109 2.30 15.78 -22.44
CA PRO A 109 3.66 15.53 -21.99
C PRO A 109 3.64 14.92 -20.59
N LEU A 110 4.62 14.06 -20.32
CA LEU A 110 4.79 13.47 -18.99
C LEU A 110 4.86 14.57 -17.92
N PRO A 111 4.30 14.36 -16.72
CA PRO A 111 4.26 15.36 -15.66
C PRO A 111 5.64 15.69 -15.04
N TYR A 112 6.71 15.09 -15.58
CA TYR A 112 8.08 15.28 -15.15
C TYR A 112 8.86 16.03 -16.22
N SER A 113 9.14 17.31 -15.97
CA SER A 113 9.97 18.15 -16.83
C SER A 113 11.02 18.88 -16.00
N PRO A 114 12.33 18.59 -16.20
CA PRO A 114 12.89 17.60 -17.12
C PRO A 114 12.56 16.15 -16.75
N TRP A 115 12.65 15.22 -17.71
CA TRP A 115 12.25 13.81 -17.55
C TRP A 115 12.89 13.11 -16.35
N TYR A 116 14.11 13.48 -15.97
CA TYR A 116 14.84 12.86 -14.86
C TYR A 116 14.25 13.16 -13.48
N GLN A 117 13.30 14.09 -13.36
CA GLN A 117 12.54 14.31 -12.11
C GLN A 117 11.66 13.12 -11.73
N VAL A 118 11.46 12.16 -12.65
CA VAL A 118 10.82 10.88 -12.34
C VAL A 118 11.65 10.05 -11.35
N LEU A 119 12.99 10.23 -11.31
CA LEU A 119 13.87 9.40 -10.50
C LEU A 119 13.67 9.60 -8.99
N PRO A 120 13.60 10.85 -8.45
CA PRO A 120 13.20 11.06 -7.06
C PRO A 120 11.81 10.53 -6.72
N ALA A 121 10.83 10.68 -7.62
CA ALA A 121 9.47 10.19 -7.40
C ALA A 121 9.43 8.65 -7.34
N LEU A 122 10.16 7.97 -8.23
CA LEU A 122 10.33 6.51 -8.20
C LEU A 122 11.05 6.05 -6.94
N ALA A 123 12.09 6.77 -6.52
CA ALA A 123 12.79 6.46 -5.28
C ALA A 123 11.84 6.55 -4.09
N LEU A 124 11.04 7.60 -3.99
CA LEU A 124 10.04 7.75 -2.94
C LEU A 124 8.97 6.64 -2.99
N ALA A 125 8.45 6.34 -4.18
CA ALA A 125 7.46 5.28 -4.37
C ALA A 125 7.99 3.88 -3.97
N LEU A 126 9.29 3.64 -4.18
CA LEU A 126 9.97 2.41 -3.77
C LEU A 126 10.00 2.22 -2.25
N PHE A 127 9.91 3.29 -1.46
CA PHE A 127 9.84 3.18 -0.01
C PHE A 127 8.40 3.22 0.50
N LEU A 128 7.53 4.05 -0.09
CA LEU A 128 6.13 4.17 0.34
C LEU A 128 5.32 2.90 0.05
N GLY A 129 5.37 2.40 -1.19
CA GLY A 129 4.49 1.32 -1.64
C GLY A 129 4.78 -0.06 -1.04
N PRO A 130 6.03 -0.56 -1.04
CA PRO A 130 6.29 -1.95 -0.64
C PRO A 130 5.97 -2.29 0.81
N ILE A 131 5.91 -1.30 1.71
CA ILE A 131 5.62 -1.57 3.12
C ILE A 131 4.18 -2.00 3.33
N GLU A 132 3.21 -1.40 2.62
CA GLU A 132 1.82 -1.82 2.75
C GLU A 132 1.59 -3.25 2.23
N GLU A 133 2.38 -3.64 1.23
CA GLU A 133 2.34 -4.97 0.61
C GLU A 133 2.63 -6.09 1.61
N PHE A 134 3.42 -5.83 2.66
CA PHE A 134 3.62 -6.78 3.76
C PHE A 134 2.32 -7.18 4.44
N GLY A 135 1.45 -6.21 4.67
CA GLY A 135 0.14 -6.48 5.26
C GLY A 135 -0.80 -7.11 4.26
N TRP A 136 -0.98 -6.49 3.09
CA TRP A 136 -1.97 -6.93 2.11
C TRP A 136 -1.63 -8.27 1.48
N ARG A 137 -0.46 -8.37 0.83
CA ARG A 137 -0.03 -9.56 0.06
C ARG A 137 0.72 -10.54 0.94
N GLY A 138 1.45 -10.06 1.95
CA GLY A 138 2.24 -10.90 2.85
C GLY A 138 1.44 -11.56 3.99
N PHE A 139 0.39 -10.92 4.49
CA PHE A 139 -0.35 -11.39 5.68
C PHE A 139 -1.83 -11.69 5.40
N ALA A 140 -2.59 -10.71 4.89
CA ALA A 140 -4.03 -10.85 4.72
C ALA A 140 -4.41 -11.79 3.58
N LEU A 141 -3.84 -11.62 2.38
CA LEU A 141 -4.17 -12.42 1.22
C LEU A 141 -3.98 -13.93 1.46
N PRO A 142 -2.83 -14.40 2.00
CA PRO A 142 -2.64 -15.83 2.27
C PRO A 142 -3.60 -16.37 3.34
N LEU A 143 -4.09 -15.54 4.27
CA LEU A 143 -5.08 -15.95 5.26
C LEU A 143 -6.50 -16.02 4.66
N LEU A 144 -6.84 -15.13 3.73
CA LEU A 144 -8.10 -15.17 2.97
C LEU A 144 -8.12 -16.37 2.01
N GLN A 145 -7.02 -16.66 1.33
CA GLN A 145 -6.89 -17.80 0.40
C GLN A 145 -7.00 -19.18 1.07
N ARG A 146 -6.93 -19.25 2.40
CA ARG A 146 -7.24 -20.49 3.15
C ARG A 146 -8.73 -20.77 3.26
N LYS A 147 -9.57 -19.78 2.97
CA LYS A 147 -11.04 -19.87 3.08
C LYS A 147 -11.75 -19.66 1.76
N PHE A 148 -11.14 -18.92 0.84
CA PHE A 148 -11.71 -18.54 -0.44
C PHE A 148 -10.77 -18.92 -1.57
N SER A 149 -11.31 -19.17 -2.77
CA SER A 149 -10.48 -19.34 -3.96
C SER A 149 -9.69 -18.04 -4.26
N PRO A 150 -8.58 -18.10 -5.02
CA PRO A 150 -7.74 -16.93 -5.29
C PRO A 150 -8.51 -15.71 -5.83
N PHE A 151 -9.49 -15.94 -6.70
CA PHE A 151 -10.36 -14.89 -7.24
C PHE A 151 -11.15 -14.17 -6.14
N TRP A 152 -11.89 -14.93 -5.31
CA TRP A 152 -12.72 -14.36 -4.24
C TRP A 152 -11.87 -13.73 -3.13
N ALA A 153 -10.74 -14.34 -2.78
CA ALA A 153 -9.81 -13.76 -1.82
C ALA A 153 -9.26 -12.41 -2.31
N GLY A 154 -8.93 -12.31 -3.60
CA GLY A 154 -8.50 -11.08 -4.25
C GLY A 154 -9.58 -10.01 -4.27
N LEU A 155 -10.82 -10.37 -4.63
CA LEU A 155 -11.94 -9.43 -4.67
C LEU A 155 -12.29 -8.88 -3.28
N ILE A 156 -12.37 -9.75 -2.28
CA ILE A 156 -12.61 -9.35 -0.88
C ILE A 156 -11.51 -8.41 -0.40
N LEU A 157 -10.25 -8.76 -0.68
CA LEU A 157 -9.13 -7.92 -0.29
C LEU A 157 -9.15 -6.57 -1.01
N GLY A 158 -9.52 -6.54 -2.30
CA GLY A 158 -9.67 -5.32 -3.08
C GLY A 158 -10.72 -4.38 -2.50
N VAL A 159 -11.87 -4.90 -2.07
CA VAL A 159 -12.90 -4.08 -1.38
C VAL A 159 -12.37 -3.53 -0.05
N ILE A 160 -11.70 -4.35 0.76
CA ILE A 160 -11.12 -3.90 2.04
C ILE A 160 -10.07 -2.81 1.79
N TRP A 161 -9.19 -3.02 0.81
CA TRP A 161 -8.15 -2.08 0.42
C TRP A 161 -8.74 -0.76 -0.10
N MET A 162 -9.83 -0.82 -0.87
CA MET A 162 -10.58 0.37 -1.31
C MET A 162 -11.14 1.16 -0.12
N VAL A 163 -11.78 0.49 0.85
CA VAL A 163 -12.30 1.16 2.06
C VAL A 163 -11.15 1.75 2.88
N TRP A 164 -10.02 1.06 2.96
CA TRP A 164 -8.83 1.59 3.65
C TRP A 164 -8.34 2.92 3.05
N HIS A 165 -8.47 3.12 1.73
CA HIS A 165 -8.08 4.35 1.04
C HIS A 165 -9.04 5.53 1.20
N ILE A 166 -10.28 5.33 1.65
CA ILE A 166 -11.31 6.38 1.73
C ILE A 166 -10.77 7.69 2.35
N PRO A 167 -10.07 7.67 3.50
CA PRO A 167 -9.63 8.92 4.11
C PRO A 167 -8.59 9.67 3.28
N ALA A 168 -7.77 8.98 2.48
CA ALA A 168 -6.80 9.63 1.60
C ALA A 168 -7.49 10.53 0.55
N PHE A 169 -8.62 10.08 0.00
CA PHE A 169 -9.43 10.87 -0.93
C PHE A 169 -10.09 12.09 -0.27
N LEU A 170 -10.28 12.08 1.06
CA LEU A 170 -10.87 13.19 1.80
C LEU A 170 -9.85 14.27 2.18
N ILE A 171 -8.58 13.89 2.38
CA ILE A 171 -7.53 14.78 2.89
C ILE A 171 -6.75 15.46 1.77
N GLY A 172 -6.68 14.86 0.58
CA GLY A 172 -5.91 15.41 -0.53
C GLY A 172 -6.00 14.56 -1.80
N GLY A 173 -7.22 14.08 -2.12
CA GLY A 173 -7.48 13.37 -3.37
C GLY A 173 -7.07 14.17 -4.60
#